data_AF-A0A0G4K780-F1
#
_entry.id   AF-A0A0G4K780-F1
#
_cell.length_a   1.000
_cell.length_b   1.000
_cell.length_c   1.000
_cell.angle_alpha   90.00
_cell.angle_beta   90.00
_cell.angle_gamma   90.00
#
_symmetry.space_group_name_H-M   'P 1'
#
loop_
_entity.id
_entity.type
_entity.pdbx_description
1 polymer ?
#
loop_
_entity_poly.entity_id
_entity_poly.type
_entity_poly.pdbx_seq_one_letter_code
_entity_poly.pdbx_strand_id
1 'polypeptide(L)'
;MIDFPAAANSNFKRITIYIGGYYASKEPAVIKTVLGSCISVCLFENKLKFGGMNHFMLPEMREWENPAEDYNNTRYGVFAMEVLINEIIKLGGKKENLTAKIFGGGHVLSGMTSNILQVPDKNIQFAKKFLADEKIPIVSEDIGGSWPRKVFFFNTENRVLMKKLEGKTKEFSAEQEIKYSKNLQHKLEEKSDITLF
;
A
#
# COMPACT_ATOMS: atom_id res chain seq x y z
N MET A 1 -7.92 20.04 -3.02
CA MET A 1 -8.13 18.71 -3.64
C MET A 1 -7.02 18.52 -4.66
N ILE A 2 -6.14 17.53 -4.53
CA ILE A 2 -5.07 17.35 -5.53
C ILE A 2 -5.57 16.30 -6.53
N ASP A 3 -5.80 16.72 -7.76
CA ASP A 3 -6.41 15.93 -8.83
C ASP A 3 -5.45 14.90 -9.44
N PHE A 4 -5.96 14.12 -10.39
CA PHE A 4 -5.15 13.27 -11.25
C PHE A 4 -4.22 14.12 -12.12
N PRO A 5 -3.00 13.65 -12.42
CA PRO A 5 -2.06 14.41 -13.24
C PRO A 5 -2.65 14.65 -14.63
N ALA A 6 -2.40 15.83 -15.21
CA ALA A 6 -2.80 16.14 -16.59
C ALA A 6 -2.21 15.14 -17.62
N ALA A 7 -1.10 14.48 -17.26
CA ALA A 7 -0.51 13.40 -18.03
C ALA A 7 -1.41 12.14 -18.16
N ALA A 8 -2.45 12.01 -17.34
CA ALA A 8 -3.49 11.00 -17.48
C ALA A 8 -4.55 11.50 -18.49
N ASN A 9 -4.40 11.10 -19.76
CA ASN A 9 -5.39 11.39 -20.80
C ASN A 9 -6.73 10.67 -20.52
N SER A 10 -7.75 10.98 -21.33
CA SER A 10 -9.13 10.46 -21.14
C SER A 10 -9.25 8.94 -21.22
N ASN A 11 -8.27 8.25 -21.79
CA ASN A 11 -8.31 6.79 -21.98
C ASN A 11 -7.99 6.02 -20.71
N PHE A 12 -7.43 6.66 -19.69
CA PHE A 12 -7.17 6.01 -18.41
C PHE A 12 -8.35 6.11 -17.46
N LYS A 13 -8.84 4.95 -17.00
CA LYS A 13 -9.75 4.90 -15.86
C LYS A 13 -9.06 5.44 -14.60
N ARG A 14 -9.74 6.30 -13.84
CA ARG A 14 -9.20 6.91 -12.62
C ARG A 14 -9.63 6.12 -11.40
N ILE A 15 -8.67 5.52 -10.71
CA ILE A 15 -8.92 4.68 -9.53
C ILE A 15 -8.22 5.32 -8.33
N THR A 16 -8.92 5.47 -7.21
CA THR A 16 -8.30 5.85 -5.93
C THR A 16 -8.41 4.66 -4.98
N ILE A 17 -7.28 4.21 -4.44
CA ILE A 17 -7.25 3.18 -3.40
C ILE A 17 -6.84 3.81 -2.07
N TYR A 18 -7.43 3.30 -1.00
CA TYR A 18 -7.11 3.65 0.40
C TYR A 18 -6.46 2.45 1.10
N ILE A 19 -6.17 2.56 2.38
CA ILE A 19 -5.61 1.46 3.19
C ILE A 19 -6.47 0.19 3.04
N GLY A 20 -5.84 -0.94 2.73
CA GLY A 20 -6.51 -2.21 2.41
C GLY A 20 -6.99 -2.32 0.96
N GLY A 21 -6.98 -1.24 0.20
CA GLY A 21 -7.37 -1.24 -1.20
C GLY A 21 -6.28 -1.80 -2.11
N TYR A 22 -6.70 -2.47 -3.17
CA TYR A 22 -5.88 -2.86 -4.29
C TYR A 22 -6.65 -2.71 -5.59
N TYR A 23 -5.94 -2.65 -6.71
CA TYR A 23 -6.55 -2.67 -8.05
C TYR A 23 -5.55 -3.25 -9.06
N ALA A 24 -6.02 -4.14 -9.93
CA ALA A 24 -5.28 -4.66 -11.06
C ALA A 24 -6.20 -4.71 -12.28
N SER A 25 -5.67 -4.44 -13.47
CA SER A 25 -6.43 -4.49 -14.72
C SER A 25 -5.51 -4.60 -15.92
N LYS A 26 -6.01 -5.19 -17.00
CA LYS A 26 -5.41 -5.11 -18.34
C LYS A 26 -5.72 -3.78 -19.04
N GLU A 27 -6.86 -3.19 -18.71
CA GLU A 27 -7.28 -1.91 -19.29
C GLU A 27 -6.49 -0.74 -18.69
N PRO A 28 -6.21 0.31 -19.46
CA PRO A 28 -5.52 1.50 -18.96
C PRO A 28 -6.24 2.14 -17.76
N ALA A 29 -5.52 2.23 -16.64
CA ALA A 29 -5.97 2.87 -15.42
C ALA A 29 -4.81 3.63 -14.74
N VAL A 30 -5.14 4.80 -14.18
CA VAL A 30 -4.27 5.48 -13.23
C VAL A 30 -4.78 5.17 -11.83
N ILE A 31 -3.97 4.45 -11.07
CA ILE A 31 -4.26 4.09 -9.69
C ILE A 31 -3.57 5.10 -8.78
N LYS A 32 -4.32 5.77 -7.94
CA LYS A 32 -3.88 6.86 -7.06
C LYS A 32 -3.95 6.44 -5.60
N THR A 33 -2.94 6.81 -4.83
CA THR A 33 -3.04 6.77 -3.36
C THR A 33 -2.15 7.82 -2.68
N VAL A 34 -2.33 7.99 -1.36
CA VAL A 34 -1.50 8.84 -0.50
C VAL A 34 -0.97 7.96 0.64
N LEU A 35 0.33 8.04 0.89
CA LEU A 35 1.07 7.19 1.82
C LEU A 35 1.82 8.08 2.82
N GLY A 36 1.63 7.89 4.12
CA GLY A 36 2.65 8.27 5.10
C GLY A 36 3.46 7.03 5.48
N SER A 37 3.21 6.42 6.64
CA SER A 37 3.88 5.22 7.15
C SER A 37 3.54 3.93 6.38
N CYS A 38 2.42 3.93 5.66
CA CYS A 38 1.97 2.82 4.82
C CYS A 38 2.88 2.58 3.61
N ILE A 39 2.77 1.41 3.00
CA ILE A 39 3.49 1.05 1.78
C ILE A 39 2.50 0.74 0.66
N SER A 40 2.88 1.15 -0.55
CA SER A 40 2.23 0.72 -1.78
C SER A 40 3.25 0.01 -2.66
N VAL A 41 2.88 -1.17 -3.15
CA VAL A 41 3.63 -1.93 -4.14
C VAL A 41 2.86 -1.88 -5.46
N CYS A 42 3.54 -1.41 -6.51
CA CYS A 42 3.09 -1.49 -7.88
C CYS A 42 3.74 -2.72 -8.52
N LEU A 43 2.93 -3.71 -8.89
CA LEU A 43 3.38 -4.89 -9.61
C LEU A 43 3.06 -4.73 -11.09
N PHE A 44 4.03 -5.05 -11.95
CA PHE A 44 3.88 -4.96 -13.40
C PHE A 44 4.40 -6.22 -14.09
N GLU A 45 3.55 -6.79 -14.93
CA GLU A 45 3.85 -7.94 -15.79
C GLU A 45 4.51 -7.43 -17.09
N ASN A 46 5.79 -7.77 -17.28
CA ASN A 46 6.60 -7.16 -18.33
C ASN A 46 6.34 -7.68 -19.75
N LYS A 47 5.71 -8.83 -19.91
CA LYS A 47 5.44 -9.45 -21.21
C LYS A 47 4.09 -9.02 -21.78
N LEU A 48 3.05 -9.04 -20.94
CA LEU A 48 1.67 -8.68 -21.24
C LEU A 48 1.38 -7.20 -20.99
N LYS A 49 2.31 -6.46 -20.40
CA LYS A 49 2.28 -5.00 -20.26
C LYS A 49 1.07 -4.46 -19.49
N PHE A 50 0.78 -5.07 -18.35
CA PHE A 50 -0.22 -4.55 -17.41
C PHE A 50 0.19 -4.81 -15.97
N GLY A 51 -0.55 -4.26 -15.02
CA GLY A 51 -0.20 -4.39 -13.62
C GLY A 51 -1.30 -3.97 -12.67
N GLY A 52 -0.91 -3.83 -11.42
CA GLY A 52 -1.78 -3.35 -10.36
C GLY A 52 -0.99 -2.75 -9.20
N MET A 53 -1.72 -2.16 -8.26
CA MET A 53 -1.17 -1.47 -7.10
C MET A 53 -1.99 -1.80 -5.86
N ASN A 54 -1.32 -2.01 -4.73
CA ASN A 54 -1.96 -2.16 -3.41
C ASN A 54 -1.63 -1.00 -2.48
N HIS A 55 -2.25 -0.98 -1.30
CA HIS A 55 -1.91 -0.08 -0.20
C HIS A 55 -2.13 -0.81 1.12
N PHE A 56 -1.04 -1.17 1.81
CA PHE A 56 -1.09 -1.81 3.12
C PHE A 56 -0.43 -0.94 4.20
N MET A 57 -0.86 -1.13 5.45
CA MET A 57 -0.40 -0.33 6.59
C MET A 57 0.43 -1.14 7.59
N LEU A 58 0.20 -2.44 7.69
CA LEU A 58 0.87 -3.31 8.66
C LEU A 58 1.59 -4.44 7.92
N PRO A 59 2.71 -4.97 8.44
CA PRO A 59 3.44 -6.02 7.75
C PRO A 59 2.67 -7.34 7.76
N GLU A 60 2.23 -7.77 8.95
CA GLU A 60 1.62 -9.08 9.21
C GLU A 60 0.50 -8.95 10.25
N MET A 61 -0.47 -9.87 10.17
CA MET A 61 -1.52 -10.06 11.16
C MET A 61 -0.89 -10.68 12.42
N ARG A 62 -1.29 -10.22 13.60
CA ARG A 62 -0.76 -10.77 14.87
C ARG A 62 -1.41 -12.12 15.14
N GLU A 63 -0.70 -13.01 15.82
CA GLU A 63 -1.14 -14.40 16.08
C GLU A 63 -2.50 -14.54 16.79
N TRP A 64 -2.93 -13.52 17.54
CA TRP A 64 -4.20 -13.51 18.26
C TRP A 64 -5.36 -12.91 17.45
N GLU A 65 -5.10 -12.39 16.24
CA GLU A 65 -6.15 -11.86 15.37
C GLU A 65 -6.72 -13.00 14.51
N ASN A 66 -8.05 -13.17 14.47
CA ASN A 66 -8.73 -14.21 13.68
C ASN A 66 -8.94 -13.76 12.21
N PRO A 67 -8.35 -14.42 11.20
CA PRO A 67 -8.50 -14.08 9.78
C PRO A 67 -9.95 -14.13 9.28
N ALA A 68 -10.82 -14.90 9.93
CA ALA A 68 -12.23 -15.05 9.57
C ALA A 68 -13.10 -13.86 10.01
N GLU A 69 -12.59 -13.01 10.91
CA GLU A 69 -13.37 -11.94 11.53
C GLU A 69 -12.92 -10.52 11.20
N ASP A 70 -11.81 -10.33 10.47
CA ASP A 70 -11.40 -9.02 9.95
C ASP A 70 -11.72 -8.94 8.45
N TYR A 71 -12.84 -8.31 8.13
CA TYR A 71 -13.35 -8.13 6.76
C TYR A 71 -12.41 -7.40 5.79
N ASN A 72 -11.25 -6.90 6.25
CA ASN A 72 -10.30 -6.17 5.41
C ASN A 72 -8.84 -6.60 5.69
N ASN A 73 -8.59 -7.91 5.60
CA ASN A 73 -7.27 -8.56 5.75
C ASN A 73 -6.17 -7.93 4.87
N THR A 74 -6.52 -7.28 3.77
CA THR A 74 -5.60 -6.58 2.87
C THR A 74 -4.97 -5.31 3.47
N ARG A 75 -5.31 -4.91 4.70
CA ARG A 75 -4.54 -3.90 5.43
C ARG A 75 -3.15 -4.41 5.86
N TYR A 76 -3.01 -5.74 5.96
CA TYR A 76 -1.76 -6.43 6.27
C TYR A 76 -1.02 -6.78 4.97
N GLY A 77 0.30 -6.61 4.99
CA GLY A 77 1.16 -6.70 3.82
C GLY A 77 1.11 -8.06 3.14
N VAL A 78 1.13 -9.15 3.91
CA VAL A 78 1.06 -10.52 3.36
C VAL A 78 -0.18 -10.69 2.47
N PHE A 79 -1.37 -10.44 3.02
CA PHE A 79 -2.62 -10.55 2.27
C PHE A 79 -2.68 -9.56 1.10
N ALA A 80 -2.26 -8.31 1.31
CA ALA A 80 -2.29 -7.29 0.25
C ALA A 80 -1.41 -7.65 -0.95
N MET A 81 -0.27 -8.30 -0.69
CA MET A 81 0.67 -8.75 -1.72
C MET A 81 0.16 -10.00 -2.42
N GLU A 82 -0.28 -11.02 -1.67
CA GLU A 82 -0.82 -12.26 -2.22
C GLU A 82 -2.05 -12.00 -3.10
N VAL A 83 -3.00 -11.20 -2.61
CA VAL A 83 -4.21 -10.86 -3.37
C VAL A 83 -3.84 -10.16 -4.67
N LEU A 84 -2.92 -9.17 -4.63
CA LEU A 84 -2.51 -8.45 -5.83
C LEU A 84 -1.83 -9.37 -6.85
N ILE A 85 -0.93 -10.25 -6.41
CA ILE A 85 -0.27 -11.24 -7.27
C ILE A 85 -1.31 -12.16 -7.91
N ASN A 86 -2.23 -12.69 -7.11
CA ASN A 86 -3.28 -13.59 -7.58
C ASN A 86 -4.21 -12.92 -8.59
N GLU A 87 -4.57 -11.65 -8.40
CA GLU A 87 -5.37 -10.91 -9.38
C GLU A 87 -4.62 -10.74 -10.72
N ILE A 88 -3.32 -10.45 -10.69
CA ILE A 88 -2.52 -10.39 -11.92
C ILE A 88 -2.44 -11.76 -12.60
N ILE A 89 -2.31 -12.85 -11.84
CA ILE A 89 -2.30 -14.22 -12.37
C ILE A 89 -3.66 -14.59 -12.96
N LYS A 90 -4.78 -14.24 -12.33
CA LYS A 90 -6.14 -14.44 -12.88
C LYS A 90 -6.35 -13.71 -14.20
N LEU A 91 -5.71 -12.56 -14.36
CA LEU A 91 -5.66 -11.83 -15.62
C LEU A 91 -4.70 -12.49 -16.65
N GLY A 92 -4.07 -13.62 -16.34
CA GLY A 92 -3.18 -14.36 -17.23
C GLY A 92 -1.71 -13.94 -17.14
N GLY A 93 -1.35 -13.08 -16.17
CA GLY A 93 0.03 -12.77 -15.88
C GLY A 93 0.78 -13.93 -15.24
N LYS A 94 2.11 -13.87 -15.26
CA LYS A 94 2.97 -14.87 -14.61
C LYS A 94 3.89 -14.21 -13.60
N LYS A 95 4.04 -14.84 -12.43
CA LYS A 95 4.90 -14.36 -11.34
C LYS A 95 6.34 -14.10 -11.79
N GLU A 96 6.89 -14.99 -12.63
CA GLU A 96 8.25 -14.89 -13.19
C GLU A 96 8.51 -13.64 -14.05
N ASN A 97 7.45 -13.00 -14.55
CA ASN A 97 7.53 -11.81 -15.38
C ASN A 97 7.26 -10.52 -14.60
N LEU A 98 6.93 -10.63 -13.30
CA LEU A 98 6.61 -9.47 -12.47
C LEU A 98 7.86 -8.68 -12.13
N THR A 99 7.69 -7.36 -12.11
CA THR A 99 8.62 -6.41 -11.48
C THR A 99 7.85 -5.55 -10.50
N ALA A 100 8.54 -5.06 -9.48
CA ALA A 100 7.95 -4.22 -8.44
C ALA A 100 8.51 -2.79 -8.45
N LYS A 101 7.64 -1.83 -8.15
CA LYS A 101 8.04 -0.49 -7.69
C LYS A 101 7.39 -0.21 -6.36
N ILE A 102 8.16 0.27 -5.38
CA ILE A 102 7.67 0.44 -4.00
C ILE A 102 7.78 1.88 -3.52
N PHE A 103 6.76 2.35 -2.80
CA PHE A 103 6.68 3.72 -2.31
C PHE A 103 6.07 3.75 -0.91
N GLY A 104 6.41 4.76 -0.10
CA GLY A 104 5.79 5.00 1.21
C GLY A 104 6.77 4.89 2.38
N GLY A 105 6.32 4.38 3.53
CA GLY A 105 7.16 4.17 4.71
C GLY A 105 7.74 5.47 5.29
N GLY A 106 7.02 6.58 5.13
CA GLY A 106 7.41 7.87 5.69
C GLY A 106 7.19 7.93 7.20
N HIS A 107 8.15 8.49 7.92
CA HIS A 107 8.09 8.84 9.33
C HIS A 107 7.35 10.17 9.50
N VAL A 108 6.03 10.14 9.31
CA VAL A 108 5.18 11.35 9.35
C VAL A 108 4.80 11.80 10.76
N LEU A 109 5.04 10.95 11.78
CA LEU A 109 4.70 11.16 13.19
C LEU A 109 5.91 11.50 14.08
N SER A 110 6.95 12.12 13.52
CA SER A 110 8.16 12.49 14.26
C SER A 110 7.83 13.34 15.51
N GLY A 111 7.97 12.77 16.71
CA GLY A 111 7.72 13.43 18.00
C GLY A 111 6.83 12.69 19.01
N MET A 112 6.17 11.58 18.64
CA MET A 112 5.31 10.80 19.55
C MET A 112 6.04 9.57 20.11
N THR A 113 6.05 9.35 21.43
CA THR A 113 6.85 8.32 22.13
C THR A 113 6.22 6.91 22.19
N SER A 114 5.56 6.44 21.14
CA SER A 114 4.87 5.13 21.16
C SER A 114 5.39 4.14 20.10
N ASN A 115 5.10 2.85 20.29
CA ASN A 115 5.41 1.73 19.37
C ASN A 115 4.96 1.95 17.92
N ILE A 116 4.13 2.96 17.67
CA ILE A 116 3.69 3.45 16.36
C ILE A 116 4.88 3.97 15.52
N LEU A 117 5.97 4.45 16.15
CA LEU A 117 7.14 4.98 15.45
C LEU A 117 7.92 3.95 14.62
N GLN A 118 7.86 2.66 14.96
CA GLN A 118 8.64 1.61 14.26
C GLN A 118 7.88 0.95 13.10
N VAL A 119 6.61 1.27 12.92
CA VAL A 119 5.76 0.70 11.86
C VAL A 119 6.32 0.98 10.45
N PRO A 120 6.81 2.19 10.11
CA PRO A 120 7.34 2.47 8.77
C PRO A 120 8.52 1.56 8.40
N ASP A 121 9.51 1.42 9.28
CA ASP A 121 10.70 0.59 9.03
C ASP A 121 10.33 -0.89 8.89
N LYS A 122 9.43 -1.40 9.74
CA LYS A 122 8.93 -2.78 9.64
C LYS A 122 8.18 -3.02 8.33
N ASN A 123 7.36 -2.08 7.88
CA ASN A 123 6.66 -2.18 6.59
C ASN A 123 7.64 -2.21 5.41
N ILE A 124 8.68 -1.38 5.45
CA ILE A 124 9.73 -1.35 4.42
C ILE A 124 10.47 -2.69 4.38
N GLN A 125 10.92 -3.17 5.54
CA GLN A 125 11.63 -4.44 5.66
C GLN A 125 10.77 -5.60 5.16
N PHE A 126 9.50 -5.64 5.58
CA PHE A 126 8.53 -6.62 5.12
C PHE A 126 8.39 -6.59 3.59
N ALA A 127 8.13 -5.43 2.99
CA ALA A 127 7.93 -5.31 1.54
C ALA A 127 9.13 -5.84 0.75
N LYS A 128 10.35 -5.45 1.18
CA LYS A 128 11.60 -5.89 0.56
C LYS A 128 11.81 -7.39 0.70
N LYS A 129 11.59 -7.93 1.91
CA LYS A 129 11.73 -9.36 2.17
C LYS A 129 10.73 -10.18 1.37
N PHE A 130 9.45 -9.82 1.41
CA PHE A 130 8.40 -10.51 0.67
C PHE A 130 8.72 -10.56 -0.83
N LEU A 131 9.09 -9.43 -1.43
CA LEU A 131 9.46 -9.37 -2.85
C LEU A 131 10.70 -10.22 -3.17
N ALA A 132 11.70 -10.24 -2.28
CA ALA A 132 12.89 -11.06 -2.45
C ALA A 132 12.58 -12.56 -2.38
N ASP A 133 11.78 -12.98 -1.38
CA ASP A 133 11.37 -14.38 -1.21
C ASP A 133 10.53 -14.85 -2.41
N GLU A 134 9.67 -13.99 -2.93
CA GLU A 134 8.85 -14.22 -4.12
C GLU A 134 9.63 -14.10 -5.45
N LYS A 135 10.93 -13.74 -5.39
CA LYS A 135 11.81 -13.51 -6.55
C LYS A 135 11.29 -12.45 -7.53
N ILE A 136 10.62 -11.42 -7.02
CA ILE A 136 10.11 -10.29 -7.80
C ILE A 136 11.09 -9.12 -7.67
N PRO A 137 11.85 -8.76 -8.72
CA PRO A 137 12.83 -7.69 -8.65
C PRO A 137 12.18 -6.32 -8.44
N ILE A 138 12.74 -5.55 -7.50
CA ILE A 138 12.41 -4.13 -7.31
C ILE A 138 13.21 -3.32 -8.32
N VAL A 139 12.51 -2.65 -9.24
CA VAL A 139 13.14 -1.84 -10.30
C VAL A 139 13.16 -0.34 -10.01
N SER A 140 12.42 0.10 -8.99
CA SER A 140 12.40 1.48 -8.52
C SER A 140 11.81 1.55 -7.12
N GLU A 141 12.33 2.44 -6.27
CA GLU A 141 11.77 2.69 -4.95
C GLU A 141 11.92 4.15 -4.50
N ASP A 142 10.93 4.66 -3.76
CA ASP A 142 11.08 5.86 -2.92
C ASP A 142 10.34 5.62 -1.59
N ILE A 143 11.11 5.19 -0.59
CA ILE A 143 10.66 4.73 0.72
C ILE A 143 11.34 5.53 1.84
N GLY A 144 10.80 5.52 3.06
CA GLY A 144 11.43 6.15 4.22
C GLY A 144 11.24 7.66 4.27
N GLY A 145 12.16 8.39 4.92
CA GLY A 145 12.12 9.85 5.03
C GLY A 145 10.97 10.39 5.90
N SER A 146 10.75 11.70 5.92
CA SER A 146 9.82 12.38 6.84
C SER A 146 8.60 13.02 6.14
N TRP A 147 8.32 12.59 4.91
CA TRP A 147 7.26 13.17 4.08
C TRP A 147 6.26 12.11 3.64
N PRO A 148 4.95 12.43 3.66
CA PRO A 148 3.98 11.64 2.94
C PRO A 148 4.21 11.77 1.42
N ARG A 149 3.73 10.76 0.70
CA ARG A 149 3.87 10.63 -0.75
C ARG A 149 2.51 10.47 -1.38
N LYS A 150 2.28 11.22 -2.43
CA LYS A 150 1.19 10.95 -3.35
C LYS A 150 1.73 10.15 -4.52
N VAL A 151 1.10 9.02 -4.81
CA VAL A 151 1.54 8.08 -5.85
C VAL A 151 0.44 7.92 -6.90
N PHE A 152 0.85 7.91 -8.16
CA PHE A 152 0.00 7.60 -9.31
C PHE A 152 0.71 6.54 -10.16
N PHE A 153 0.10 5.37 -10.29
CA PHE A 153 0.61 4.29 -11.12
C PHE A 153 -0.23 4.14 -12.38
N PHE A 154 0.43 4.22 -13.54
CA PHE A 154 -0.15 3.97 -14.85
C PHE A 154 0.07 2.49 -15.18
N ASN A 155 -0.96 1.67 -14.93
CA ASN A 155 -0.84 0.22 -14.86
C ASN A 155 -0.41 -0.46 -16.17
N THR A 156 -0.66 0.15 -17.32
CA THR A 156 -0.28 -0.38 -18.65
C THR A 156 1.04 0.18 -19.18
N GLU A 157 1.59 1.21 -18.53
CA GLU A 157 2.82 1.89 -18.96
C GLU A 157 4.03 1.57 -18.07
N ASN A 158 3.82 0.86 -16.96
CA ASN A 158 4.79 0.70 -15.87
C ASN A 158 5.37 2.07 -15.40
N ARG A 159 4.56 3.13 -15.47
CA ARG A 159 5.01 4.49 -15.13
C ARG A 159 4.42 4.90 -13.79
N VAL A 160 5.23 5.54 -12.95
CA VAL A 160 4.80 6.09 -11.68
C VAL A 160 5.12 7.57 -11.64
N LEU A 161 4.16 8.38 -11.23
CA LEU A 161 4.39 9.75 -10.80
C LEU A 161 4.25 9.81 -9.28
N MET A 162 5.25 10.37 -8.61
CA MET A 162 5.28 10.50 -7.16
C MET A 162 5.58 11.94 -6.77
N LYS A 163 4.86 12.46 -5.78
CA LYS A 163 5.10 13.78 -5.19
C LYS A 163 5.14 13.68 -3.67
N LYS A 164 6.22 14.18 -3.07
CA LYS A 164 6.29 14.41 -1.61
C LYS A 164 5.38 15.57 -1.22
N LEU A 165 4.64 15.40 -0.14
CA LEU A 165 3.64 16.36 0.34
C LEU A 165 4.22 17.18 1.50
N GLU A 166 3.92 18.48 1.53
CA GLU A 166 4.47 19.44 2.48
C GLU A 166 3.37 20.32 3.11
N GLY A 167 3.74 21.07 4.15
CA GLY A 167 2.86 21.99 4.88
C GLY A 167 1.60 21.32 5.42
N LYS A 168 0.45 21.97 5.24
CA LYS A 168 -0.86 21.48 5.71
C LYS A 168 -1.21 20.05 5.26
N THR A 169 -0.70 19.61 4.11
CA THR A 169 -0.98 18.25 3.61
C THR A 169 -0.19 17.20 4.40
N LYS A 170 1.01 17.56 4.88
CA LYS A 170 1.79 16.71 5.78
C LYS A 170 1.09 16.55 7.12
N GLU A 171 0.63 17.65 7.70
CA GLU A 171 -0.14 17.67 8.96
C GLU A 171 -1.41 16.81 8.85
N PHE A 172 -2.21 17.03 7.79
CA PHE A 172 -3.42 16.23 7.56
C PHE A 172 -3.11 14.72 7.44
N SER A 173 -2.04 14.35 6.74
CA SER A 173 -1.65 12.93 6.62
C SER A 173 -1.29 12.32 7.98
N ALA A 174 -0.57 13.07 8.83
CA ALA A 174 -0.22 12.63 10.18
C ALA A 174 -1.47 12.45 11.06
N GLU A 175 -2.42 13.39 11.00
CA GLU A 175 -3.70 13.29 11.71
C GLU A 175 -4.52 12.06 11.29
N GLN A 176 -4.57 11.76 9.98
CA GLN A 176 -5.26 10.58 9.48
C GLN A 176 -4.64 9.28 10.01
N GLU A 177 -3.31 9.21 10.08
CA GLU A 177 -2.62 8.03 10.64
C GLU A 177 -2.90 7.86 12.13
N ILE A 178 -2.81 8.94 12.91
CA ILE A 178 -3.15 8.89 14.34
C ILE A 178 -4.60 8.43 14.54
N LYS A 179 -5.53 9.01 13.77
CA LYS A 179 -6.95 8.66 13.86
C LYS A 179 -7.18 7.19 13.51
N TYR A 180 -6.55 6.70 12.45
CA TYR A 180 -6.66 5.30 12.06
C TYR A 180 -6.10 4.37 13.13
N SER A 181 -4.89 4.65 13.66
CA SER A 181 -4.27 3.85 14.71
C SER A 181 -5.11 3.80 15.99
N LYS A 182 -5.69 4.93 16.42
CA LYS A 182 -6.58 4.98 17.59
C LYS A 182 -7.85 4.14 17.38
N ASN A 183 -8.48 4.26 16.21
CA ASN A 183 -9.66 3.47 15.88
C ASN A 183 -9.36 1.97 15.83
N LEU A 184 -8.18 1.59 15.33
CA LEU A 184 -7.74 0.20 15.31
C LEU A 184 -7.54 -0.32 16.74
N GLN A 185 -6.85 0.45 17.59
CA GLN A 185 -6.65 0.07 18.98
C GLN A 185 -7.98 -0.13 19.74
N HIS A 186 -8.92 0.80 19.59
CA HIS A 186 -10.25 0.70 20.20
C HIS A 186 -10.99 -0.58 19.77
N LYS A 187 -10.98 -0.89 18.47
CA LYS A 187 -11.61 -2.12 17.95
C LYS A 187 -10.98 -3.40 18.51
N LEU A 188 -9.67 -3.37 18.77
CA LEU A 188 -8.95 -4.50 19.35
C LEU A 188 -9.27 -4.67 20.84
N GLU A 189 -9.37 -3.56 21.57
CA GLU A 189 -9.79 -3.55 22.98
C GLU A 189 -11.24 -4.08 23.12
N GLU A 190 -12.18 -3.61 22.31
CA GLU A 190 -13.58 -4.11 22.28
C GLU A 190 -13.68 -5.62 21.97
N LYS A 191 -12.80 -6.15 21.10
CA LYS A 191 -12.77 -7.59 20.80
C LYS A 191 -12.18 -8.43 21.93
N SER A 192 -11.28 -7.87 22.73
CA SER A 192 -10.63 -8.59 23.83
C SER A 192 -11.56 -8.87 25.03
N ASP A 193 -12.70 -8.17 25.11
CA ASP A 193 -13.75 -8.39 26.12
C ASP A 193 -14.68 -9.58 25.79
N ILE A 194 -14.43 -10.30 24.70
CA ILE A 194 -15.24 -11.46 24.29
C ILE A 194 -14.54 -12.75 24.75
N THR A 195 -15.06 -13.36 25.81
CA THR A 195 -14.67 -14.72 26.21
C THR A 195 -15.37 -15.73 25.29
N LEU A 196 -14.60 -16.45 24.47
CA LEU A 196 -15.10 -17.62 23.75
C LEU A 196 -15.10 -18.84 24.69
N PHE A 197 -16.21 -19.58 24.72
CA PHE A 197 -16.34 -20.88 25.37
C PHE A 197 -16.28 -22.00 24.33
#